data_AF-A0AAW8ICC3-F1
#
_entry.id   AF-A0AAW8ICC3-F1
#
_cell.length_a   1.000
_cell.length_b   1.000
_cell.length_c   1.000
_cell.angle_alpha   90.00
_cell.angle_beta   90.00
_cell.angle_gamma   90.00
#
_symmetry.space_group_name_H-M   'P 1'
#
loop_
_entity.id
_entity.type
_entity.pdbx_description
1 polymer ?
#
loop_
_entity_poly.entity_id
_entity_poly.type
_entity_poly.pdbx_seq_one_letter_code
_entity_poly.pdbx_strand_id
1 'polypeptide(L)' 'MVHQELPKITSIERQISDRKGKMYLDFLQNRPHATIASVYSVRPKPGATVSMPLHWDEVKSGLKMSDFTIFMLSIA' A
#
# COMPACT_ATOMS: atom_id res chain seq x y z
N MET A 1 -5.77 -19.85 0.50
CA MET A 1 -4.81 -18.71 0.44
C MET A 1 -5.39 -17.63 -0.47
N VAL A 2 -5.24 -16.32 -0.18
CA VAL A 2 -5.95 -15.23 -0.92
C VAL A 2 -5.87 -15.35 -2.45
N HIS A 3 -4.71 -15.71 -3.00
CA HIS A 3 -4.56 -15.89 -4.45
C HIS A 3 -5.39 -17.05 -5.02
N GLN A 4 -5.57 -18.13 -4.26
CA GLN A 4 -6.41 -19.27 -4.68
C GLN A 4 -7.89 -18.89 -4.70
N GLU A 5 -8.33 -18.04 -3.78
CA GLU A 5 -9.72 -17.56 -3.71
C GLU A 5 -10.02 -16.50 -4.77
N LEU A 6 -9.05 -15.61 -5.05
CA LEU A 6 -9.21 -14.45 -5.95
C LEU A 6 -8.19 -14.43 -7.10
N PRO A 7 -8.06 -15.52 -7.90
CA PRO A 7 -7.00 -15.65 -8.90
C PRO A 7 -7.19 -14.73 -10.11
N LYS A 8 -8.40 -14.18 -10.28
CA LYS A 8 -8.74 -13.27 -11.39
C LYS A 8 -8.12 -11.87 -11.20
N ILE A 9 -7.99 -11.42 -9.95
CA ILE A 9 -7.56 -10.04 -9.63
C ILE A 9 -6.22 -9.98 -8.88
N THR A 10 -5.71 -11.10 -8.38
CA THR A 10 -4.43 -11.16 -7.65
C THR A 10 -3.36 -11.97 -8.42
N SER A 11 -2.10 -11.73 -8.11
CA SER A 11 -0.93 -12.46 -8.62
C SER A 11 0.15 -12.61 -7.56
N ILE A 12 0.92 -13.69 -7.63
CA ILE A 12 2.14 -13.91 -6.84
C ILE A 12 3.42 -13.69 -7.66
N GLU A 13 3.28 -13.34 -8.94
CA GLU A 13 4.40 -13.10 -9.84
C GLU A 13 5.09 -11.77 -9.55
N ARG A 14 6.40 -11.83 -9.32
CA ARG A 14 7.20 -10.64 -8.99
C ARG A 14 7.41 -9.74 -10.20
N GLN A 15 7.58 -10.28 -11.40
CA GLN A 15 7.78 -9.46 -12.60
C GLN A 15 6.46 -8.83 -13.05
N ILE A 16 6.48 -7.54 -13.40
CA ILE A 16 5.27 -6.81 -13.79
C ILE A 16 4.63 -7.42 -15.04
N SER A 17 5.45 -7.85 -16.01
CA SER A 17 5.02 -8.52 -17.25
C SER A 17 4.16 -9.75 -16.98
N ASP A 18 4.52 -10.51 -15.95
CA ASP A 18 3.95 -11.84 -15.69
C ASP A 18 2.64 -11.73 -14.88
N ARG A 19 2.37 -10.56 -14.27
CA ARG A 19 1.14 -10.29 -13.51
C ARG A 19 -0.09 -10.13 -14.38
N LYS A 20 0.05 -9.82 -15.68
CA LYS A 20 -1.06 -9.62 -16.63
C LYS A 20 -2.10 -8.61 -16.10
N GLY A 21 -1.63 -7.50 -15.52
CA GLY A 21 -2.48 -6.43 -14.97
C GLY A 21 -3.10 -6.71 -13.58
N LYS A 22 -2.81 -7.86 -12.96
CA LYS A 22 -3.34 -8.22 -11.63
C LYS A 22 -2.55 -7.59 -10.48
N MET A 23 -3.20 -7.48 -9.32
CA MET A 23 -2.60 -6.99 -8.09
C MET A 23 -1.58 -7.98 -7.53
N TYR A 24 -0.34 -7.55 -7.34
CA TYR A 24 0.70 -8.37 -6.73
C TYR A 24 0.52 -8.45 -5.21
N LEU A 25 0.51 -9.66 -4.66
CA LEU A 25 0.57 -9.89 -3.22
C LEU A 25 2.05 -9.87 -2.78
N ASP A 26 2.54 -8.71 -2.36
CA ASP A 26 3.97 -8.53 -1.99
C ASP A 26 4.29 -9.08 -0.60
N PHE A 27 4.49 -10.39 -0.52
CA PHE A 27 4.89 -11.07 0.72
C PHE A 27 6.40 -11.04 0.97
N LEU A 28 7.21 -10.59 0.00
CA LEU A 28 8.67 -10.62 0.10
C LEU A 28 9.24 -9.58 1.06
N GLN A 29 8.43 -8.59 1.47
CA GLN A 29 8.82 -7.63 2.50
C GLN A 29 8.98 -8.26 3.90
N ASN A 30 8.44 -9.47 4.11
CA ASN A 30 8.59 -10.21 5.37
C ASN A 30 9.93 -10.97 5.49
N ARG A 31 10.79 -10.92 4.46
CA ARG A 31 12.09 -11.60 4.51
C ARG A 31 13.07 -10.86 5.43
N PRO A 32 14.05 -11.56 6.02
CA PRO A 32 15.11 -10.92 6.81
C PRO A 32 15.76 -9.76 6.05
N HIS A 33 16.02 -8.65 6.77
CA HIS A 33 16.66 -7.42 6.28
C HIS A 33 15.85 -6.57 5.28
N ALA A 34 14.64 -6.99 4.89
CA ALA A 34 13.74 -6.08 4.17
C ALA A 34 13.17 -5.02 5.12
N THR A 35 12.86 -3.84 4.57
CA THR A 35 12.29 -2.72 5.32
C THR A 35 10.99 -2.26 4.68
N ILE A 36 10.09 -1.72 5.50
CA ILE A 36 8.82 -1.12 5.08
C ILE A 36 8.78 0.30 5.66
N ALA A 37 8.12 1.22 4.97
CA ALA A 37 7.92 2.58 5.48
C ALA A 37 7.18 2.55 6.83
N SER A 38 7.68 3.32 7.81
CA SER A 38 7.05 3.39 9.13
C SER A 38 5.67 4.04 9.07
N VAL A 39 4.81 3.72 10.04
CA VAL A 39 3.54 4.42 10.24
C VAL A 39 3.82 5.91 10.46
N TYR A 40 3.00 6.77 9.86
CA TYR A 40 3.15 8.24 9.83
C TYR A 40 4.41 8.79 9.12
N SER A 41 5.24 7.94 8.50
CA SER A 41 6.38 8.44 7.71
C SER A 41 5.94 9.22 6.48
N VAL A 42 6.61 10.35 6.22
CA VAL A 42 6.42 11.17 5.02
C VAL A 42 7.12 10.53 3.83
N ARG A 43 6.50 10.62 2.65
CA ARG A 43 7.03 10.07 1.39
C ARG A 43 7.64 11.20 0.53
N PRO A 44 8.82 10.99 -0.09
CA PRO A 44 9.45 11.98 -0.96
C PRO A 44 8.76 12.00 -2.33
N LYS A 45 7.53 12.49 -2.35
CA LYS A 45 6.67 12.65 -3.54
C LYS A 45 6.02 14.03 -3.50
N PRO A 46 5.63 14.61 -4.66
CA PRO A 46 4.86 15.85 -4.68
C PRO A 46 3.65 15.78 -3.74
N GLY A 47 3.47 16.82 -2.92
CA GLY A 47 2.44 16.86 -1.88
C GLY A 47 2.83 16.24 -0.53
N ALA A 48 4.02 15.65 -0.40
CA ALA A 48 4.54 15.08 0.86
C ALA A 48 3.51 14.16 1.56
N THR A 49 3.08 13.12 0.84
CA THR A 49 2.08 12.18 1.35
C THR A 49 2.59 11.37 2.55
N VAL A 50 1.68 10.87 3.37
CA VAL A 50 1.99 10.19 4.64
C VAL A 50 1.55 8.73 4.60
N SER A 51 2.31 7.84 5.24
CA SER A 51 1.89 6.46 5.54
C SER A 51 0.82 6.46 6.66
N MET A 52 -0.38 6.93 6.30
CA MET A 52 -1.47 7.17 7.25
C MET A 52 -2.16 5.85 7.64
N PRO A 53 -2.20 5.48 8.92
CA PRO A 53 -3.06 4.39 9.39
C PRO A 53 -4.53 4.80 9.29
N LEU A 54 -5.39 3.85 8.90
CA LEU A 54 -6.82 4.07 8.73
C LEU A 54 -7.60 2.99 9.47
N HIS A 55 -8.77 3.35 9.98
CA HIS A 55 -9.78 2.40 10.41
C HIS A 55 -10.48 1.76 9.20
N TRP A 56 -11.06 0.57 9.39
CA TRP A 56 -11.68 -0.18 8.30
C TRP A 56 -12.87 0.54 7.66
N ASP A 57 -13.62 1.32 8.43
CA ASP A 57 -14.75 2.12 7.97
C ASP A 57 -14.32 3.33 7.12
N GLU A 58 -13.04 3.71 7.17
CA GLU A 58 -12.47 4.78 6.32
C GLU A 58 -12.04 4.26 4.93
N VAL A 59 -11.90 2.94 4.75
CA VAL A 59 -11.49 2.33 3.48
C VAL A 59 -12.65 2.30 2.49
N LYS A 60 -12.86 3.41 1.78
CA LYS A 60 -13.96 3.61 0.83
C LYS A 60 -13.48 3.75 -0.62
N SER A 61 -14.39 3.53 -1.56
CA SER A 61 -14.13 3.77 -2.98
C SER A 61 -13.73 5.24 -3.20
N GLY A 62 -12.68 5.45 -4.00
CA GLY A 62 -12.16 6.80 -4.31
C GLY A 62 -11.06 7.30 -3.36
N LEU A 63 -10.69 6.54 -2.32
CA LEU A 63 -9.57 6.83 -1.43
C LEU A 63 -8.25 6.96 -2.22
N LYS A 64 -7.50 8.05 -2.01
CA LYS A 64 -6.23 8.31 -2.67
C LYS A 64 -5.14 8.62 -1.66
N MET A 65 -3.90 8.24 -1.98
CA MET A 65 -2.74 8.62 -1.15
C MET A 65 -2.56 10.14 -1.03
N SER A 66 -3.04 10.91 -2.01
CA SER A 66 -3.00 12.38 -2.00
C SER A 66 -3.89 13.03 -0.96
N ASP A 67 -4.84 12.27 -0.39
CA ASP A 67 -5.76 12.77 0.63
C ASP A 67 -5.04 12.93 1.98
N PHE A 68 -3.89 12.26 2.15
CA PHE A 68 -3.12 12.22 3.38
C PHE A 68 -1.74 12.84 3.18
N THR A 69 -1.56 14.07 3.65
CA THR A 69 -0.32 14.83 3.53
C THR A 69 0.20 15.27 4.89
N ILE A 70 1.44 15.76 4.93
CA ILE A 70 2.04 16.32 6.14
C ILE A 70 1.19 17.43 6.79
N PHE A 71 0.39 18.16 6.01
CA PHE A 71 -0.47 19.23 6.52
C PHE A 71 -1.68 18.73 7.31
N MET A 72 -2.03 17.45 7.17
CA MET A 72 -3.13 16.82 7.92
C MET A 72 -2.68 16.34 9.31
N LEU A 73 -1.36 16.22 9.53
CA LEU A 73 -0.82 15.86 10.83
C LEU A 73 -0.98 17.05 11.78
N SER A 74 -2.14 17.20 12.41
CA SER A 74 -2.19 17.97 13.66
C SER A 74 -1.47 17.13 14.70
N ILE A 75 -0.33 17.62 15.17
CA ILE A 75 0.39 17.02 16.30
C ILE A 75 -0.60 17.05 17.46
N ALA A 76 -1.01 15.85 17.93
CA ALA A 76 -1.74 15.71 19.18
C ALA A 76 -0.92 16.23 20.36
#